data_AF-A0A1G3Y268-F1
#
_entry.id   AF-A0A1G3Y268-F1
#
_cell.length_a   1.000
_cell.length_b   1.000
_cell.length_c   1.000
_cell.angle_alpha   90.00
_cell.angle_beta   90.00
_cell.angle_gamma   90.00
#
_symmetry.space_group_name_H-M   'P 1'
#
loop_
_entity.id
_entity.type
_entity.pdbx_description
1 polymer ?
#
loop_
_entity_poly.entity_id
_entity_poly.type
_entity_poly.pdbx_seq_one_letter_code
_entity_poly.pdbx_strand_id
1 'polypeptide(L)'
;MMELAESIFPILLAALGTWLLVREVAKGHKFEEMSRELTQLSEDMSIAKEMADLYVTDRREFWLRCQLDTFRQSRESIENTFGDIPVETIETQTEKYKDIWQEKVSHALARFEKTRKVFDDLFAPTQLRQRRRLLWLGFSLIMLSAVLQIAVVVSNASSASTSNTTLEVKPLALTAESTG
;
A
#
# COMPACT_ATOMS: atom_id res chain seq x y z
N MET A 1 -8.57 -38.55 19.41
CA MET A 1 -7.63 -37.48 19.00
C MET A 1 -7.73 -37.11 17.52
N MET A 2 -8.12 -38.03 16.62
CA MET A 2 -8.33 -37.72 15.18
C MET A 2 -9.48 -36.72 14.91
N GLU A 3 -10.64 -36.88 15.56
CA GLU A 3 -11.83 -36.01 15.31
C GLU A 3 -11.63 -34.53 15.73
N LEU A 4 -10.79 -34.27 16.74
CA LEU A 4 -10.50 -32.89 17.17
C LEU A 4 -9.55 -32.18 16.18
N ALA A 5 -8.63 -32.93 15.57
CA ALA A 5 -7.72 -32.38 14.57
C ALA A 5 -8.47 -32.03 13.27
N GLU A 6 -9.46 -32.83 12.88
CA GLU A 6 -10.30 -32.58 11.70
C GLU A 6 -11.20 -31.34 11.86
N SER A 7 -11.68 -31.05 13.08
CA SER A 7 -12.53 -29.87 13.32
C SER A 7 -11.73 -28.56 13.43
N ILE A 8 -10.49 -28.60 13.90
CA ILE A 8 -9.65 -27.40 14.12
C ILE A 8 -8.82 -27.04 12.87
N PHE A 9 -8.48 -28.01 12.03
CA PHE A 9 -7.62 -27.79 10.87
C PHE A 9 -8.11 -26.70 9.90
N PRO A 10 -9.40 -26.63 9.52
CA PRO A 10 -9.89 -25.53 8.69
C PRO A 10 -9.72 -24.16 9.37
N ILE A 11 -9.97 -24.07 10.67
CA ILE A 11 -9.81 -22.83 11.45
C ILE A 11 -8.35 -22.37 11.43
N LEU A 12 -7.40 -23.30 11.57
CA LEU A 12 -5.97 -22.99 11.49
C LEU A 12 -5.55 -22.51 10.08
N LEU A 13 -6.09 -23.11 9.03
CA LEU A 13 -5.87 -22.66 7.65
C LEU A 13 -6.42 -21.25 7.41
N ALA A 14 -7.62 -20.95 7.90
CA ALA A 14 -8.20 -19.61 7.82
C ALA A 14 -7.38 -18.59 8.60
N ALA A 15 -6.90 -18.93 9.81
CA ALA A 15 -6.07 -18.06 10.63
C ALA A 15 -4.71 -17.77 9.97
N LEU A 16 -4.06 -18.80 9.41
CA LEU A 16 -2.82 -18.65 8.66
C LEU A 16 -3.01 -17.83 7.38
N GLY A 17 -4.09 -18.08 6.64
CA GLY A 17 -4.43 -17.31 5.44
C GLY A 17 -4.67 -15.84 5.76
N THR A 18 -5.42 -15.55 6.82
CA THR A 18 -5.66 -14.19 7.32
C THR A 18 -4.36 -13.51 7.75
N TRP A 19 -3.47 -14.22 8.47
CA TRP A 19 -2.15 -13.70 8.84
C TRP A 19 -1.30 -13.30 7.63
N LEU A 20 -1.31 -14.11 6.56
CA LEU A 20 -0.60 -13.79 5.32
C LEU A 20 -1.17 -12.55 4.62
N LEU A 21 -2.50 -12.38 4.63
CA LEU A 21 -3.16 -11.19 4.08
C LEU A 21 -2.82 -9.92 4.90
N VAL A 22 -2.82 -9.99 6.24
CA VAL A 22 -2.41 -8.85 7.08
C VAL A 22 -0.96 -8.44 6.79
N ARG A 23 -0.07 -9.42 6.59
CA ARG A 23 1.32 -9.14 6.17
C ARG A 23 1.42 -8.53 4.78
N GLU A 24 0.51 -8.87 3.86
CA GLU A 24 0.44 -8.24 2.55
C GLU A 24 0.04 -6.76 2.68
N VAL A 25 -0.98 -6.45 3.46
CA VAL A 25 -1.44 -5.07 3.72
C VAL A 25 -0.32 -4.22 4.33
N ALA A 26 0.38 -4.75 5.34
CA ALA A 26 1.52 -4.05 5.94
C ALA A 26 2.65 -3.77 4.94
N LYS A 27 2.93 -4.69 4.01
CA LYS A 27 3.87 -4.46 2.91
C LYS A 27 3.32 -3.46 1.88
N GLY A 28 2.01 -3.47 1.65
CA GLY A 28 1.32 -2.52 0.78
C GLY A 28 1.46 -1.08 1.24
N HIS A 29 1.26 -0.82 2.53
CA HIS A 29 1.46 0.51 3.11
C HIS A 29 2.90 1.03 2.92
N LYS A 30 3.91 0.19 3.21
CA LYS A 30 5.32 0.59 3.00
C LYS A 30 5.62 0.94 1.55
N PHE A 31 5.07 0.16 0.60
CA PHE A 31 5.22 0.45 -0.82
C PHE A 31 4.57 1.79 -1.19
N GLU A 32 3.36 2.05 -0.68
CA GLU A 32 2.65 3.30 -0.90
C GLU A 32 3.41 4.50 -0.32
N GLU A 33 3.91 4.40 0.91
CA GLU A 33 4.72 5.44 1.56
C GLU A 33 5.95 5.81 0.73
N MET A 34 6.73 4.82 0.27
CA MET A 34 7.88 5.09 -0.58
C MET A 34 7.49 5.63 -1.96
N SER A 35 6.37 5.19 -2.53
CA SER A 35 5.88 5.74 -3.80
C SER A 35 5.49 7.21 -3.65
N ARG A 36 4.87 7.59 -2.52
CA ARG A 36 4.53 8.99 -2.22
C ARG A 36 5.78 9.84 -2.01
N GLU A 37 6.78 9.34 -1.28
CA GLU A 37 8.06 10.04 -1.10
C GLU A 37 8.76 10.26 -2.44
N LEU A 38 8.73 9.27 -3.34
CA LEU A 38 9.28 9.41 -4.69
C LEU A 38 8.54 10.43 -5.55
N THR A 39 7.21 10.43 -5.50
CA THR A 39 6.40 11.43 -6.23
C THR A 39 6.75 12.83 -5.74
N GLN A 40 6.80 13.04 -4.42
CA GLN A 40 7.16 14.33 -3.84
C GLN A 40 8.57 14.77 -4.25
N LEU A 41 9.57 13.88 -4.16
CA LEU A 41 10.93 14.19 -4.61
C LEU A 41 11.00 14.44 -6.12
N SER A 42 10.13 13.83 -6.93
CA SER A 42 10.05 14.07 -8.37
C SER A 42 9.49 15.46 -8.68
N GLU A 43 8.53 15.94 -7.90
CA GLU A 43 8.00 17.30 -7.99
C GLU A 43 9.09 18.32 -7.64
N ASP A 44 9.81 18.11 -6.54
CA ASP A 44 10.95 18.96 -6.15
C ASP A 44 12.02 19.03 -7.26
N MET A 45 12.30 17.89 -7.91
CA MET A 45 13.18 17.79 -9.08
C MET A 45 12.70 18.62 -10.26
N SER A 46 11.39 18.61 -10.53
CA SER A 46 10.81 19.38 -11.63
C SER A 46 10.95 20.88 -11.41
N ILE A 47 10.73 21.33 -10.17
CA ILE A 47 10.92 22.73 -9.76
C ILE A 47 12.40 23.12 -9.86
N ALA A 48 13.32 22.24 -9.43
CA ALA A 48 14.75 22.48 -9.57
C ALA A 48 15.17 22.61 -11.05
N LYS A 49 14.59 21.81 -11.94
CA LYS A 49 14.85 21.91 -13.38
C LYS A 49 14.31 23.21 -13.98
N GLU A 50 13.10 23.62 -13.58
CA GLU A 50 12.52 24.90 -13.99
C GLU A 50 13.40 26.07 -13.52
N MET A 51 13.87 26.06 -12.27
CA MET A 51 14.76 27.07 -11.73
C MET A 51 16.12 27.09 -12.45
N ALA A 52 16.66 25.94 -12.87
CA ALA A 52 17.86 25.87 -13.68
C ALA A 52 17.67 26.56 -15.05
N ASP A 53 16.51 26.34 -15.68
CA ASP A 53 16.16 26.94 -16.96
C ASP A 53 15.94 28.45 -16.84
N LEU A 54 15.26 28.89 -15.79
CA LEU A 54 15.07 30.30 -15.46
C LEU A 54 16.41 31.01 -15.25
N TYR A 55 17.38 30.40 -14.56
CA TYR A 55 18.70 31.01 -14.40
C TYR A 55 19.40 31.33 -15.75
N VAL A 56 19.14 30.52 -16.79
CA VAL A 56 19.72 30.71 -18.13
C VAL A 56 18.89 31.67 -18.98
N THR A 57 17.56 31.57 -18.89
CA THR A 57 16.62 32.27 -19.79
C THR A 57 16.13 33.60 -19.23
N ASP A 58 15.87 33.69 -17.92
CA ASP A 58 15.36 34.87 -17.22
C ASP A 58 15.92 34.95 -15.79
N ARG A 59 17.09 35.60 -15.66
CA ARG A 59 17.77 35.80 -14.37
C ARG A 59 16.93 36.60 -13.38
N ARG A 60 16.03 37.47 -13.85
CA ARG A 60 15.20 38.30 -12.98
C ARG A 60 14.11 37.47 -12.32
N GLU A 61 13.42 36.65 -13.10
CA GLU A 61 12.41 35.73 -12.57
C GLU A 61 13.06 34.67 -11.64
N PHE A 62 14.25 34.16 -11.99
CA PHE A 62 15.01 33.28 -11.10
C PHE A 62 15.28 33.93 -9.74
N TRP A 63 15.81 35.16 -9.76
CA TRP A 63 16.10 35.92 -8.54
C TRP A 63 14.86 36.17 -7.70
N LEU A 64 13.75 36.59 -8.34
CA LEU A 64 12.46 36.81 -7.66
C LEU A 64 11.97 35.53 -6.98
N ARG A 65 12.03 34.38 -7.65
CA ARG A 65 11.63 33.10 -7.06
C ARG A 65 12.54 32.69 -5.90
N CYS A 66 13.85 32.95 -5.98
CA CYS A 66 14.75 32.75 -4.84
C CYS A 66 14.37 33.64 -3.64
N GLN A 67 13.94 34.89 -3.86
CA GLN A 67 13.48 35.77 -2.78
C GLN A 67 12.14 35.31 -2.19
N LEU A 68 11.21 34.81 -3.02
CA LEU A 68 9.93 34.26 -2.55
C LEU A 68 10.13 33.10 -1.59
N ASP A 69 11.04 32.19 -1.92
CA ASP A 69 11.38 31.06 -1.05
C ASP A 69 12.07 31.52 0.25
N THR A 70 12.96 32.51 0.16
CA THR A 70 13.72 33.03 1.31
C THR A 70 12.84 33.79 2.31
N PHE A 71 11.98 34.68 1.83
CA PHE A 71 11.18 35.56 2.68
C PHE A 71 9.76 35.05 2.96
N ARG A 72 9.30 34.02 2.24
CA ARG A 72 7.92 33.48 2.33
C ARG A 72 6.84 34.56 2.23
N GLN A 73 7.07 35.55 1.36
CA GLN A 73 6.15 36.65 1.10
C GLN A 73 5.37 36.41 -0.20
N SER A 74 4.31 37.20 -0.43
CA SER A 74 3.61 37.19 -1.71
C SER A 74 4.48 37.81 -2.80
N ARG A 75 4.29 37.37 -4.05
CA ARG A 75 4.95 37.93 -5.24
C ARG A 75 4.84 39.45 -5.30
N GLU A 76 3.64 39.96 -5.06
CA GLU A 76 3.34 41.39 -5.05
C GLU A 76 4.14 42.17 -4.00
N SER A 77 4.34 41.59 -2.80
CA SER A 77 5.16 42.22 -1.75
C SER A 77 6.63 42.32 -2.15
N ILE A 78 7.17 41.26 -2.77
CA ILE A 78 8.57 41.22 -3.22
C ILE A 78 8.77 42.15 -4.41
N GLU A 79 7.86 42.14 -5.39
CA GLU A 79 7.92 43.05 -6.53
C GLU A 79 7.75 44.52 -6.10
N ASN A 80 6.93 44.82 -5.09
CA ASN A 80 6.83 46.18 -4.57
C ASN A 80 8.07 46.61 -3.76
N THR A 81 8.69 45.67 -3.03
CA THR A 81 9.88 45.96 -2.21
C THR A 81 11.15 46.06 -3.04
N PHE A 82 11.22 45.32 -4.15
CA PHE A 82 12.44 45.12 -4.92
C PHE A 82 12.27 45.38 -6.43
N GLY A 83 11.14 45.93 -6.86
CA GLY A 83 10.82 46.19 -8.27
C GLY A 83 11.76 47.19 -8.93
N ASP A 84 12.31 48.12 -8.13
CA ASP A 84 13.23 49.18 -8.57
C ASP A 84 14.71 48.78 -8.48
N ILE A 85 15.03 47.51 -8.16
CA ILE A 85 16.42 47.07 -8.10
C ILE A 85 17.04 47.10 -9.51
N PRO A 86 18.22 47.72 -9.68
CA PRO A 86 18.96 47.69 -10.95
C PRO A 86 19.30 46.26 -11.39
N VAL A 87 19.23 46.00 -12.69
CA VAL A 87 19.54 44.68 -13.27
C VAL A 87 20.94 44.18 -12.89
N GLU A 88 21.94 45.06 -12.83
CA GLU A 88 23.31 44.72 -12.40
C GLU A 88 23.37 44.19 -10.96
N THR A 89 22.56 44.77 -10.05
CA THR A 89 22.45 44.29 -8.67
C THR A 89 21.78 42.92 -8.62
N ILE A 90 20.77 42.69 -9.47
CA ILE A 90 20.12 41.38 -9.59
C ILE A 90 21.13 40.34 -10.07
N GLU A 91 21.93 40.63 -11.09
CA GLU A 91 22.92 39.69 -11.62
C GLU A 91 23.98 39.30 -10.60
N THR A 92 24.57 40.28 -9.90
CA THR A 92 25.59 40.04 -8.88
C THR A 92 25.06 39.27 -7.66
N GLN A 93 23.81 39.52 -7.25
CA GLN A 93 23.18 38.76 -6.17
C GLN A 93 22.78 37.35 -6.62
N THR A 94 22.27 37.23 -7.85
CA THR A 94 21.88 35.94 -8.46
C THR A 94 23.06 34.99 -8.52
N GLU A 95 24.26 35.49 -8.78
CA GLU A 95 25.48 34.70 -8.81
C GLU A 95 25.84 34.12 -7.43
N LYS A 96 25.63 34.88 -6.34
CA LYS A 96 25.80 34.38 -4.97
C LYS A 96 24.74 33.36 -4.58
N TYR A 97 23.49 33.59 -4.99
CA TYR A 97 22.39 32.66 -4.71
C TYR A 97 22.50 31.37 -5.51
N LYS A 98 23.12 31.41 -6.69
CA LYS A 98 23.35 30.25 -7.54
C LYS A 98 24.09 29.15 -6.80
N ASP A 99 25.19 29.45 -6.12
CA ASP A 99 26.01 28.44 -5.46
C ASP A 99 25.23 27.73 -4.34
N ILE A 100 24.55 28.52 -3.50
CA ILE A 100 23.70 28.01 -2.42
C ILE A 100 22.55 27.16 -2.97
N TRP A 101 21.94 27.61 -4.06
CA TRP A 101 20.85 26.89 -4.71
C TRP A 101 21.35 25.60 -5.39
N GLN A 102 22.48 25.64 -6.09
CA GLN A 102 23.10 24.48 -6.72
C GLN A 102 23.48 23.41 -5.69
N GLU A 103 24.01 23.82 -4.53
CA GLU A 103 24.28 22.90 -3.43
C GLU A 103 22.99 22.21 -2.96
N LYS A 104 21.94 22.98 -2.66
CA LYS A 104 20.63 22.44 -2.25
C LYS A 104 20.06 21.45 -3.28
N VAL A 105 20.11 21.82 -4.55
CA VAL A 105 19.62 20.98 -5.65
C VAL A 105 20.47 19.72 -5.77
N SER A 106 21.80 19.81 -5.73
CA SER A 106 22.68 18.64 -5.81
C SER A 106 22.42 17.63 -4.69
N HIS A 107 22.13 18.12 -3.48
CA HIS A 107 21.76 17.26 -2.35
C HIS A 107 20.39 16.61 -2.55
N ALA A 108 19.40 17.35 -3.05
CA ALA A 108 18.08 16.81 -3.38
C ALA A 108 18.17 15.76 -4.52
N LEU A 109 18.96 16.02 -5.56
CA LEU A 109 19.25 15.09 -6.66
C LEU A 109 19.88 13.80 -6.15
N ALA A 110 20.92 13.90 -5.33
CA ALA A 110 21.59 12.73 -4.75
C ALA A 110 20.62 11.90 -3.89
N ARG A 111 19.73 12.56 -3.14
CA ARG A 111 18.68 11.88 -2.37
C ARG A 111 17.67 11.19 -3.30
N PHE A 112 17.19 11.88 -4.34
CA PHE A 112 16.26 11.30 -5.32
C PHE A 112 16.85 10.09 -6.02
N GLU A 113 18.07 10.19 -6.56
CA GLU A 113 18.73 9.08 -7.25
C GLU A 113 18.95 7.88 -6.32
N LYS A 114 19.38 8.14 -5.07
CA LYS A 114 19.52 7.09 -4.06
C LYS A 114 18.20 6.41 -3.76
N THR A 115 17.14 7.16 -3.49
CA THR A 115 15.81 6.62 -3.18
C THR A 115 15.21 5.89 -4.37
N ARG A 116 15.32 6.46 -5.57
CA ARG A 116 14.88 5.84 -6.82
C ARG A 116 15.60 4.52 -7.08
N LYS A 117 16.92 4.49 -6.91
CA LYS A 117 17.70 3.26 -7.09
C LYS A 117 17.27 2.17 -6.10
N VAL A 118 17.07 2.52 -4.83
CA VAL A 118 16.53 1.59 -3.84
C VAL A 118 15.13 1.10 -4.24
N PHE A 119 14.29 1.98 -4.77
CA PHE A 119 12.96 1.62 -5.22
C PHE A 119 12.97 0.70 -6.44
N ASP A 120 13.69 1.07 -7.50
CA ASP A 120 13.74 0.35 -8.77
C ASP A 120 14.48 -0.99 -8.65
N ASP A 121 15.64 -1.02 -7.99
CA ASP A 121 16.49 -2.22 -7.93
C ASP A 121 15.99 -3.23 -6.90
N LEU A 122 15.57 -2.76 -5.72
CA LEU A 122 15.30 -3.63 -4.57
C LEU A 122 13.82 -3.79 -4.29
N PHE A 123 13.02 -2.73 -4.44
CA PHE A 123 11.65 -2.72 -3.94
C PHE A 123 10.61 -3.11 -4.98
N ALA A 124 10.57 -2.46 -6.15
CA ALA A 124 9.52 -2.65 -7.15
C ALA A 124 9.40 -4.10 -7.66
N PRO A 125 10.46 -4.76 -8.17
CA PRO A 125 10.33 -6.11 -8.73
C PRO A 125 10.15 -7.19 -7.65
N THR A 126 10.79 -7.04 -6.49
CA THR A 126 10.76 -8.07 -5.45
C THR A 126 9.50 -7.97 -4.59
N GLN A 127 9.06 -6.76 -4.22
CA GLN A 127 7.86 -6.58 -3.40
C GLN A 127 6.58 -6.89 -4.17
N LEU A 128 6.45 -6.48 -5.43
CA LEU A 128 5.25 -6.80 -6.22
C LEU A 128 5.06 -8.32 -6.36
N ARG A 129 6.16 -9.06 -6.61
CA ARG A 129 6.13 -10.52 -6.67
C ARG A 129 5.80 -11.15 -5.32
N GLN A 130 6.44 -10.70 -4.23
CA GLN A 130 6.17 -11.23 -2.89
C GLN A 130 4.76 -10.92 -2.41
N ARG A 131 4.26 -9.70 -2.63
CA ARG A 131 2.90 -9.27 -2.28
C ARG A 131 1.87 -10.11 -3.03
N ARG A 132 2.05 -10.28 -4.35
CA ARG A 132 1.18 -11.14 -5.16
C ARG A 132 1.17 -12.58 -4.62
N ARG A 133 2.32 -13.13 -4.24
CA ARG A 133 2.40 -14.47 -3.62
C ARG A 133 1.66 -14.53 -2.27
N LEU A 134 1.86 -13.56 -1.39
CA LEU A 134 1.18 -13.50 -0.09
C LEU A 134 -0.33 -13.40 -0.25
N LEU A 135 -0.79 -12.57 -1.19
CA LEU A 135 -2.21 -12.40 -1.49
C LEU A 135 -2.83 -13.70 -2.00
N TRP A 136 -2.23 -14.33 -3.02
CA TRP A 136 -2.76 -15.58 -3.58
C TRP A 136 -2.68 -16.75 -2.59
N LEU A 137 -1.58 -16.89 -1.85
CA LEU A 137 -1.45 -17.94 -0.84
C LEU A 137 -2.45 -17.73 0.30
N GLY A 138 -2.54 -16.51 0.83
CA GLY A 138 -3.48 -16.17 1.90
C GLY A 138 -4.93 -16.41 1.49
N PHE A 139 -5.32 -15.95 0.29
CA PHE A 139 -6.65 -16.17 -0.26
C PHE A 139 -6.93 -17.66 -0.51
N SER A 140 -5.97 -18.40 -1.09
CA SER A 140 -6.14 -19.83 -1.35
C SER A 140 -6.33 -20.65 -0.07
N LEU A 141 -5.64 -20.30 1.02
CA LEU A 141 -5.79 -20.95 2.32
C LEU A 141 -7.17 -20.70 2.93
N ILE A 142 -7.69 -19.48 2.81
CA ILE A 142 -9.04 -19.14 3.28
C ILE A 142 -10.10 -19.88 2.45
N MET A 143 -9.96 -19.89 1.13
CA MET A 143 -10.88 -20.62 0.25
C MET A 143 -10.83 -22.14 0.52
N LEU A 144 -9.65 -22.71 0.71
CA LEU A 144 -9.50 -24.11 1.05
C LEU A 144 -10.14 -24.44 2.41
N SER A 145 -9.96 -23.58 3.41
CA SER A 145 -10.66 -23.69 4.70
C SER A 145 -12.17 -23.67 4.52
N ALA A 146 -12.70 -22.72 3.75
CA ALA A 146 -14.14 -22.61 3.51
C ALA A 146 -14.70 -23.86 2.83
N VAL A 147 -14.01 -24.38 1.81
CA VAL A 147 -14.39 -25.62 1.12
C VAL A 147 -14.38 -26.82 2.08
N LEU A 148 -13.36 -26.92 2.95
CA LEU A 148 -13.29 -27.99 3.96
C LEU A 148 -14.43 -27.89 4.97
N GLN A 149 -14.76 -26.68 5.45
CA GLN A 149 -15.88 -26.47 6.37
C GLN A 149 -17.22 -26.85 5.73
N ILE A 150 -17.43 -26.48 4.47
CA ILE A 150 -18.63 -26.87 3.71
C ILE A 150 -18.69 -28.39 3.55
N ALA A 151 -17.59 -29.06 3.19
CA ALA A 151 -17.54 -30.51 3.04
C ALA A 151 -17.86 -31.24 4.35
N VAL A 152 -17.34 -30.76 5.49
CA VAL A 152 -17.66 -31.31 6.82
C VAL A 152 -19.15 -31.14 7.15
N VAL A 153 -19.72 -29.95 6.90
CA VAL A 153 -21.16 -29.70 7.12
C VAL A 153 -22.03 -30.59 6.24
N VAL A 154 -21.69 -30.76 4.96
CA VAL A 154 -22.43 -31.62 4.03
C VAL A 154 -22.35 -33.10 4.45
N SER A 155 -21.18 -33.59 4.86
CA SER A 155 -20.99 -34.96 5.37
C SER A 155 -21.78 -35.22 6.66
N ASN A 156 -21.86 -34.23 7.55
CA ASN A 156 -22.64 -34.34 8.78
C ASN A 156 -24.14 -34.31 8.49
N ALA A 157 -24.60 -33.52 7.53
CA ALA A 157 -25.99 -33.46 7.10
C ALA A 157 -26.46 -34.76 6.42
N SER A 158 -25.62 -35.39 5.59
CA SER A 158 -25.94 -36.69 4.99
C SER A 158 -26.03 -37.80 6.03
N SER A 159 -25.14 -37.79 7.03
CA SER A 159 -25.16 -38.76 8.14
C SER A 159 -26.44 -38.66 8.97
N ALA A 160 -26.94 -37.44 9.22
CA ALA A 160 -28.21 -37.20 9.93
C ALA A 160 -29.46 -37.61 9.12
N SER A 161 -29.40 -37.56 7.78
CA SER A 161 -30.49 -38.04 6.91
C SER A 161 -30.64 -39.57 6.94
N THR A 162 -29.54 -40.31 7.09
CA THR A 162 -29.56 -41.78 7.13
C THR A 162 -30.09 -42.34 8.46
N SER A 163 -29.89 -41.63 9.57
CA SER A 163 -30.38 -42.05 10.89
C SER A 163 -31.88 -41.83 11.10
N ASN A 164 -32.49 -40.89 10.38
CA ASN A 164 -33.94 -40.64 10.44
C ASN A 164 -34.80 -41.62 9.60
N THR A 165 -34.20 -42.52 8.82
CA THR A 165 -34.96 -43.53 8.03
C THR A 165 -35.07 -44.90 8.73
N THR A 166 -34.45 -45.07 9.90
CA THR A 166 -34.61 -46.23 10.79
C THR A 166 -35.42 -45.87 12.05
N LEU A 167 -36.57 -45.20 11.87
CA LEU A 167 -37.62 -45.26 12.88
C LEU A 167 -38.28 -46.63 12.77
N GLU A 168 -37.95 -47.52 13.72
CA GLU A 168 -38.69 -48.76 13.99
C GLU A 168 -40.19 -48.50 13.93
N VAL A 169 -40.85 -48.99 12.89
CA VAL A 169 -42.30 -49.21 12.92
C VAL A 169 -42.50 -50.39 13.87
N LYS A 170 -42.72 -50.07 15.16
CA LYS A 170 -43.13 -51.04 16.16
C LYS A 170 -44.57 -51.45 15.82
N PRO A 171 -44.87 -52.68 15.37
CA PRO A 171 -46.24 -53.07 15.08
C PRO A 171 -47.03 -53.09 16.40
N LEU A 172 -48.08 -52.28 16.47
CA LEU A 172 -49.08 -52.36 17.53
C LEU A 172 -49.77 -53.72 17.44
N ALA A 173 -49.43 -54.63 18.34
CA ALA A 173 -50.18 -55.84 18.57
C ALA A 173 -51.56 -55.47 19.15
N LEU A 174 -52.59 -55.52 18.29
CA LEU A 174 -53.99 -55.52 18.69
C LEU A 174 -54.28 -56.84 19.41
N THR A 175 -54.27 -56.83 20.75
CA THR A 175 -54.86 -57.90 21.55
C THR A 175 -56.38 -57.75 21.52
N ALA A 176 -57.04 -58.49 20.64
CA ALA A 176 -58.46 -58.80 20.74
C ALA A 176 -58.59 -60.08 21.57
N GLU A 177 -58.77 -59.96 22.89
CA GLU A 177 -59.26 -61.08 23.69
C GLU A 177 -60.78 -61.10 23.66
N SER A 178 -61.28 -62.06 22.88
CA SER A 178 -62.63 -62.58 22.88
C SER A 178 -62.71 -63.71 23.90
N THR A 179 -63.58 -63.55 24.89
CA THR A 179 -64.27 -64.62 25.64
C THR A 179 -65.53 -63.97 26.20
N GLY A 180 -66.75 -64.44 25.94
CA GLY A 180 -67.17 -65.84 26.04
C GLY A 180 -67.89 -65.97 27.37
#